data_AF-A0A183F105-F1
#
_entry.id   AF-A0A183F105-F1
#
_cell.length_a   1.000
_cell.length_b   1.000
_cell.length_c   1.000
_cell.angle_alpha   90.00
_cell.angle_beta   90.00
_cell.angle_gamma   90.00
#
_symmetry.space_group_name_H-M   'P 1'
#
loop_
_entity.id
_entity.type
_entity.pdbx_description
1 polymer ?
#
loop_
_entity_poly.entity_id
_entity_poly.type
_entity_poly.pdbx_seq_one_letter_code
_entity_poly.pdbx_strand_id
1 'polypeptide(L)' 'MTAVCHYLFTMGKKRDYDLIENGLAKFNGKWTTTIQLAACVRNERILRKAVQQIIATRNAAIYNAVLQVLQKC' A
#
# COMPACT_ATOMS: atom_id res chain seq x y z
N MET A 1 -4.83 -9.73 7.91
CA MET A 1 -4.83 -8.65 6.89
C MET A 1 -6.10 -8.65 6.05
N THR A 2 -6.63 -9.83 5.71
CA THR A 2 -7.84 -10.02 4.88
C THR A 2 -9.06 -9.21 5.33
N ALA A 3 -9.37 -9.17 6.64
CA ALA A 3 -10.50 -8.40 7.15
C ALA A 3 -10.35 -6.88 6.94
N VAL A 4 -9.13 -6.34 7.11
CA VAL A 4 -8.84 -4.91 6.90
C VAL A 4 -8.88 -4.57 5.41
N CYS A 5 -8.32 -5.44 4.57
CA CYS A 5 -8.42 -5.30 3.12
C CYS A 5 -9.87 -5.36 2.63
N HIS A 6 -10.68 -6.29 3.14
CA HIS A 6 -12.11 -6.38 2.82
C HIS A 6 -12.86 -5.12 3.27
N TYR A 7 -12.58 -4.59 4.46
CA TYR A 7 -13.16 -3.32 4.93
C TYR A 7 -12.75 -2.15 4.02
N LEU A 8 -11.46 -2.00 3.70
CA LEU A 8 -10.97 -0.93 2.82
C LEU A 8 -11.56 -1.03 1.42
N PHE A 9 -11.82 -2.24 0.94
CA PHE A 9 -12.44 -2.49 -0.36
C PHE A 9 -13.94 -2.18 -0.39
N THR A 10 -14.67 -2.52 0.68
CA THR A 10 -16.15 -2.43 0.71
C THR A 10 -16.68 -1.16 1.36
N MET A 11 -15.99 -0.65 2.38
CA MET A 11 -16.45 0.43 3.25
C MET A 11 -15.41 1.55 3.46
N GLY A 12 -14.27 1.49 2.75
CA GLY A 12 -13.18 2.44 2.91
C GLY A 12 -13.63 3.89 2.73
N LYS A 13 -13.37 4.72 3.74
CA LYS A 13 -13.70 6.16 3.73
C LYS A 13 -12.48 6.99 3.35
N LYS A 14 -12.72 8.24 2.97
CA LYS A 14 -11.65 9.22 2.65
C LYS A 14 -10.58 9.30 3.74
N ARG A 15 -10.96 9.27 5.03
CA ARG A 15 -10.02 9.29 6.15
C ARG A 15 -9.08 8.06 6.16
N ASP A 16 -9.60 6.89 5.81
CA ASP A 16 -8.81 5.64 5.75
C ASP A 16 -7.80 5.71 4.60
N TYR A 17 -8.22 6.29 3.47
CA TYR A 17 -7.35 6.55 2.32
C TYR A 17 -6.26 7.58 2.62
N ASP A 18 -6.59 8.67 3.30
CA ASP A 18 -5.63 9.70 3.71
C ASP A 18 -4.59 9.11 4.68
N LEU A 19 -4.98 8.20 5.58
CA LEU A 19 -4.06 7.47 6.44
C LEU A 19 -3.05 6.62 5.66
N ILE A 20 -3.53 5.89 4.64
CA ILE A 20 -2.68 5.07 3.77
C ILE A 20 -1.73 5.96 2.96
N GLU A 21 -2.23 7.03 2.35
CA GLU A 21 -1.40 7.97 1.58
C GLU A 21 -0.31 8.62 2.44
N ASN A 22 -0.64 9.04 3.66
CA ASN A 22 0.33 9.61 4.60
C ASN A 22 1.37 8.57 5.06
N GLY A 23 0.97 7.30 5.18
CA GLY A 23 1.89 6.20 5.47
C GLY A 23 2.86 5.93 4.31
N LEU A 24 2.38 6.02 3.06
CA LEU A 24 3.22 5.78 1.87
C LEU A 24 4.34 6.82 1.73
N ALA A 25 4.11 8.05 2.19
CA ALA A 25 5.11 9.11 2.18
C ALA A 25 6.24 8.91 3.21
N LYS A 26 6.06 8.02 4.19
CA LYS A 26 7.04 7.79 5.28
C LYS A 26 7.70 6.42 5.13
N PHE A 27 8.94 6.42 4.68
CA PHE A 27 9.75 5.20 4.65
C PHE A 27 10.19 4.83 6.08
N ASN A 28 9.42 3.98 6.75
CA ASN A 28 9.65 3.51 8.11
C ASN A 28 9.36 1.99 8.23
N GLY A 29 9.52 1.41 9.42
CA GLY A 29 9.29 -0.02 9.65
C GLY A 29 7.86 -0.53 9.35
N LYS A 30 6.89 0.35 9.09
CA LYS A 30 5.49 0.02 8.72
C LYS A 30 5.20 0.27 7.23
N TRP A 31 6.19 0.68 6.45
CA TRP A 31 6.01 1.07 5.05
C TRP A 31 5.51 -0.10 4.19
N THR A 32 6.06 -1.30 4.37
CA THR A 32 5.62 -2.53 3.68
C THR A 32 4.16 -2.88 3.99
N THR A 33 3.72 -2.73 5.23
CA THR A 33 2.30 -2.89 5.62
C THR A 33 1.42 -1.83 4.99
N THR A 34 1.92 -0.61 4.84
CA THR A 34 1.15 0.45 4.17
C THR A 34 0.97 0.16 2.68
N ILE A 35 1.99 -0.39 2.03
CA ILE A 35 1.93 -0.84 0.63
C ILE A 35 0.90 -1.98 0.47
N GLN A 36 0.85 -2.92 1.42
CA GLN A 36 -0.17 -3.99 1.46
C GLN A 36 -1.58 -3.42 1.52
N LEU A 37 -1.81 -2.47 2.43
CA LEU A 37 -3.10 -1.83 2.59
C LEU A 37 -3.49 -1.04 1.34
N ALA A 38 -2.54 -0.31 0.74
CA ALA A 38 -2.73 0.45 -0.51
C ALA A 38 -3.14 -0.46 -1.68
N ALA A 39 -2.59 -1.67 -1.76
CA ALA A 39 -2.93 -2.65 -2.79
C ALA A 39 -4.37 -3.18 -2.67
N CYS A 40 -4.90 -3.22 -1.44
CA CYS A 40 -6.27 -3.65 -1.16
C CYS A 40 -7.33 -2.58 -1.42
N VAL A 41 -6.94 -1.31 -1.63
CA VAL A 41 -7.90 -0.24 -1.87
C VAL A 41 -8.29 -0.18 -3.34
N ARG A 42 -9.60 -0.05 -3.63
CA ARG A 42 -10.13 0.20 -4.97
C ARG A 42 -9.98 1.69 -5.37
N ASN A 43 -8.77 2.24 -5.28
CA ASN A 43 -8.48 3.64 -5.58
C ASN A 43 -7.17 3.77 -6.38
N GLU A 44 -7.29 4.09 -7.67
CA GLU A 44 -6.14 4.17 -8.58
C GLU A 44 -5.12 5.23 -8.18
N ARG A 45 -5.54 6.32 -7.53
CA ARG A 45 -4.61 7.37 -7.08
C ARG A 45 -3.68 6.85 -5.99
N ILE A 46 -4.21 6.10 -5.04
CA ILE A 46 -3.44 5.50 -3.94
C ILE A 46 -2.48 4.44 -4.48
N LEU A 47 -2.98 3.58 -5.38
CA LEU A 47 -2.16 2.55 -6.02
C LEU A 47 -1.01 3.16 -6.82
N ARG A 48 -1.28 4.22 -7.61
CA ARG A 48 -0.24 4.93 -8.37
C ARG A 48 0.81 5.55 -7.45
N LYS A 49 0.40 6.18 -6.33
CA LYS A 49 1.34 6.72 -5.34
C LYS A 49 2.19 5.62 -4.72
N ALA A 50 1.60 4.47 -4.37
CA ALA A 50 2.36 3.34 -3.83
C ALA A 50 3.43 2.86 -4.82
N VAL A 51 3.07 2.68 -6.09
CA VAL A 51 4.01 2.32 -7.16
C VAL A 51 5.13 3.35 -7.34
N GLN A 52 4.81 4.65 -7.32
CA GLN A 52 5.82 5.71 -7.39
C GLN A 52 6.80 5.65 -6.22
N GLN A 53 6.31 5.43 -4.99
CA GLN A 53 7.16 5.30 -3.81
C GLN A 53 8.05 4.05 -3.88
N ILE A 54 7.52 2.93 -4.37
CA ILE A 54 8.30 1.72 -4.61
C ILE A 54 9.44 2.04 -5.57
N ILE A 55 9.13 2.53 -6.77
CA ILE A 55 10.14 2.85 -7.81
C ILE A 55 11.18 3.85 -7.30
N ALA A 56 10.78 4.81 -6.47
CA ALA A 56 11.68 5.80 -5.88
C ALA A 56 12.75 5.16 -4.96
N THR A 57 12.49 4.00 -4.35
CA THR A 57 13.47 3.31 -3.51
C THR A 57 14.68 2.78 -4.28
N ARG A 58 14.54 2.55 -5.60
CA ARG A 58 15.60 2.00 -6.47
C ARG A 58 16.31 0.77 -5.90
N ASN A 59 15.56 -0.07 -5.17
CA ASN A 59 16.11 -1.20 -4.45
C ASN A 59 15.41 -2.49 -4.91
N ALA A 60 16.17 -3.37 -5.57
CA ALA A 60 15.65 -4.63 -6.11
C ALA A 60 15.10 -5.57 -5.03
N ALA A 61 15.66 -5.56 -3.81
CA ALA A 61 15.14 -6.35 -2.70
C ALA A 61 13.75 -5.85 -2.26
N ILE A 62 13.54 -4.53 -2.29
CA ILE A 62 12.23 -3.93 -1.99
C ILE A 62 11.22 -4.30 -3.08
N TYR A 63 11.61 -4.29 -4.35
CA TYR A 63 10.71 -4.70 -5.44
C TYR A 63 10.26 -6.14 -5.29
N ASN A 64 11.20 -7.06 -5.04
CA ASN A 64 10.89 -8.46 -4.81
C ASN A 64 10.04 -8.67 -3.54
N ALA A 65 10.33 -7.94 -2.46
CA ALA A 65 9.56 -8.04 -1.23
C ALA A 65 8.11 -7.55 -1.44
N VAL A 66 7.92 -6.44 -2.15
CA VAL A 66 6.59 -5.92 -2.48
C VAL A 66 5.85 -6.85 -3.43
N LEU A 67 6.52 -7.39 -4.46
CA LEU A 67 5.91 -8.33 -5.40
C LEU A 67 5.37 -9.58 -4.69
N GLN A 68 6.18 -10.19 -3.82
CA GLN A 68 5.79 -11.34 -3.01
C GLN A 68 4.60 -11.04 -2.08
N VAL A 69 4.51 -9.80 -1.64
CA VAL A 69 3.48 -9.32 -0.75
C VAL A 69 2.17 -9.05 -1.50
N LEU A 70 2.24 -8.46 -2.69
CA LEU A 70 1.10 -8.22 -3.57
C LEU A 70 0.49 -9.53 -4.08
N GLN A 71 1.29 -10.56 -4.32
CA GLN A 71 0.80 -11.91 -4.70
C GLN A 71 -0.01 -12.59 -3.60
N LYS A 72 0.04 -12.10 -2.36
CA LYS A 72 -0.67 -12.67 -1.20
C LYS A 72 -1.90 -11.87 -0.77
N CYS A 73 -2.21 -10.78 -1.47
CA CYS A 73 -3.46 -10.04 -1.34
C CYS A 73 -4.49 -10.58 -2.33
#